data_AF-A0A1Y3T6Z6-F1
#
_entry.id   AF-A0A1Y3T6Z6-F1
#
_cell.length_a   1.000
_cell.length_b   1.000
_cell.length_c   1.000
_cell.angle_alpha   90.00
_cell.angle_beta   90.00
_cell.angle_gamma   90.00
#
_symmetry.space_group_name_H-M   'P 1'
#
loop_
_entity.id
_entity.type
_entity.pdbx_description
1 polymer ?
#
loop_
_entity_poly.entity_id
_entity_poly.type
_entity_poly.pdbx_seq_one_letter_code
_entity_poly.pdbx_strand_id
1 'polypeptide(L)'
;MYSLRNKGETKMDFGDKLKQYRLKEGLSQEQLAEKIGVSRQAITKWETKRGLPDVENMIILAELFKLTLDELVLEEVKKQEEKPVVFESETVYDIDTGKHFDINLGGARKITIKTGVDEKIHIVLSSEILAEIGSLFKVKLDEKRNKLDVELVNKKGVSRFEAQESVDITLLLPEKFTEHTEVSASVKELLIEDLRLSRLEYDGDAEKVFIRDTEGSLEFTAKTDYEIFISGNCTKLDINQFKAKAIVHLENADNYKLSNNGRKCKLITRKNGEIVELEENETAENTINISGIFSELIVEVER
;
A
#
# COMPACT_ATOMS: atom_id res chain seq x y z
N MET A 1 33.40 -26.59 13.19
CA MET A 1 32.56 -26.67 14.40
C MET A 1 32.53 -25.30 15.06
N TYR A 2 31.47 -24.52 14.85
CA TYR A 2 31.13 -23.40 15.71
C TYR A 2 29.78 -23.71 16.35
N SER A 3 29.81 -23.79 17.68
CA SER A 3 28.66 -24.04 18.55
C SER A 3 27.79 -22.79 18.61
N LEU A 4 26.57 -22.87 18.10
CA LEU A 4 25.52 -21.90 18.41
C LEU A 4 24.83 -22.36 19.70
N ARG A 5 25.11 -21.65 20.80
CA ARG A 5 24.23 -21.65 21.98
C ARG A 5 23.11 -20.66 21.70
N ASN A 6 21.97 -21.14 21.22
CA ASN A 6 20.70 -20.40 21.31
C ASN A 6 20.36 -20.23 22.79
N LYS A 7 20.40 -18.99 23.29
CA LYS A 7 19.77 -18.63 24.56
C LYS A 7 18.26 -18.55 24.31
N GLY A 8 17.52 -19.34 25.07
CA GLY A 8 16.17 -19.78 24.75
C GLY A 8 15.11 -18.68 24.68
N GLU A 9 14.22 -18.87 23.71
CA GLU A 9 12.90 -18.26 23.67
C GLU A 9 12.11 -18.67 24.92
N THR A 10 11.65 -17.71 25.71
CA THR A 10 10.83 -17.97 26.89
C THR A 10 9.43 -18.38 26.42
N LYS A 11 9.17 -19.68 26.44
CA LYS A 11 7.85 -20.28 26.20
C LYS A 11 6.88 -19.84 27.30
N MET A 12 5.79 -19.15 26.94
CA MET A 12 4.80 -18.66 27.91
C MET A 12 3.70 -19.70 28.10
N ASP A 13 3.50 -20.16 29.33
CA ASP A 13 2.48 -21.17 29.65
C ASP A 13 1.25 -20.56 30.35
N PHE A 14 0.26 -21.41 30.65
CA PHE A 14 -0.98 -21.03 31.31
C PHE A 14 -0.78 -20.18 32.57
N GLY A 15 0.18 -20.53 33.44
CA GLY A 15 0.41 -19.81 34.69
C GLY A 15 0.93 -18.39 34.45
N ASP A 16 1.79 -18.23 33.45
CA ASP A 16 2.31 -16.93 33.02
C ASP A 16 1.21 -16.08 32.37
N LYS A 17 0.36 -16.69 31.53
CA LYS A 17 -0.80 -16.04 30.91
C LYS A 17 -1.80 -15.56 31.94
N LEU A 18 -2.21 -16.43 32.86
CA LEU A 18 -3.13 -16.09 33.94
C LEU A 18 -2.63 -14.87 34.75
N LYS A 19 -1.34 -14.87 35.10
CA LYS A 19 -0.72 -13.75 35.80
C LYS A 19 -0.72 -12.47 34.95
N GLN A 20 -0.42 -12.58 33.67
CA GLN A 20 -0.42 -11.45 32.74
C GLN A 20 -1.81 -10.82 32.62
N TYR A 21 -2.85 -11.61 32.36
CA TYR A 21 -4.22 -11.10 32.23
C TYR A 21 -4.75 -10.53 33.55
N ARG A 22 -4.45 -11.17 34.68
CA ARG A 22 -4.77 -10.62 36.00
C ARG A 22 -4.17 -9.23 36.21
N LEU A 23 -2.90 -9.05 35.83
CA LEU A 23 -2.21 -7.77 35.95
C LEU A 23 -2.74 -6.72 34.95
N LYS A 24 -3.13 -7.13 33.73
CA LYS A 24 -3.79 -6.24 32.76
C LYS A 24 -5.12 -5.68 33.28
N GLU A 25 -5.89 -6.51 33.96
CA GLU A 25 -7.13 -6.10 34.64
C GLU A 25 -6.89 -5.34 35.96
N GLY A 26 -5.64 -5.11 36.35
CA GLY A 26 -5.28 -4.38 37.57
C GLY A 26 -5.63 -5.13 38.87
N LEU A 27 -5.81 -6.45 38.82
CA LEU A 27 -6.26 -7.24 39.97
C LEU A 27 -5.08 -7.81 40.78
N SER A 28 -5.21 -7.82 42.10
CA SER A 28 -4.40 -8.68 42.98
C SER A 28 -4.84 -10.13 42.92
N GLN A 29 -3.99 -11.07 43.36
CA GLN A 29 -4.37 -12.49 43.42
C GLN A 29 -5.59 -12.74 44.33
N GLU A 30 -5.73 -11.96 45.41
CA GLU A 30 -6.90 -12.03 46.30
C GLU A 30 -8.17 -11.58 45.56
N GLN A 31 -8.11 -10.45 44.87
CA GLN A 31 -9.26 -9.91 44.12
C GLN A 31 -9.68 -10.82 42.96
N LEU A 32 -8.73 -11.47 42.27
CA LEU A 32 -9.07 -12.46 41.26
C LEU A 32 -9.74 -13.68 41.89
N ALA A 33 -9.22 -14.15 43.02
CA ALA A 33 -9.78 -15.30 43.74
C ALA A 33 -11.22 -15.03 44.20
N GLU A 34 -11.48 -13.85 44.77
CA GLU A 34 -12.83 -13.40 45.14
C GLU A 34 -13.77 -13.33 43.93
N LYS A 35 -13.29 -12.79 42.79
CA LYS A 35 -14.09 -12.65 41.57
C LYS A 35 -14.56 -13.97 40.97
N ILE A 36 -13.76 -15.02 41.06
CA ILE A 36 -14.08 -16.34 40.47
C ILE A 36 -14.49 -17.38 41.53
N GLY A 37 -14.61 -16.99 42.80
CA GLY A 37 -15.11 -17.86 43.86
C GLY A 37 -14.14 -18.94 44.35
N VAL A 38 -12.82 -18.69 44.30
CA VAL A 38 -11.79 -19.63 44.76
C VAL A 38 -10.91 -19.03 45.86
N SER A 39 -10.05 -19.84 46.48
CA SER A 39 -9.07 -19.33 47.45
C SER A 39 -7.90 -18.63 46.76
N ARG A 40 -7.31 -17.61 47.39
CA ARG A 40 -6.06 -16.98 46.90
C ARG A 40 -4.92 -18.00 46.66
N GLN A 41 -4.89 -19.07 47.47
CA GLN A 41 -3.91 -20.15 47.33
C GLN A 41 -4.08 -20.91 46.00
N ALA A 42 -5.31 -21.05 45.49
CA ALA A 42 -5.57 -21.63 44.18
C ALA A 42 -4.96 -20.78 43.06
N ILE A 43 -5.20 -19.46 43.06
CA ILE A 43 -4.58 -18.52 42.11
C ILE A 43 -3.05 -18.61 42.17
N THR A 44 -2.49 -18.63 43.38
CA THR A 44 -1.03 -18.76 43.57
C THR A 44 -0.51 -20.07 42.96
N LYS A 45 -1.22 -21.18 43.19
CA LYS A 45 -0.84 -22.50 42.65
C LYS A 45 -0.85 -22.51 41.12
N TRP A 46 -1.84 -21.87 40.51
CA TRP A 46 -1.97 -21.77 39.05
C TRP A 46 -0.90 -20.87 38.44
N GLU A 47 -0.69 -19.67 38.99
CA GLU A 47 0.34 -18.74 38.49
C GLU A 47 1.77 -19.23 38.72
N THR A 48 1.99 -20.09 39.72
CA THR A 48 3.30 -20.69 39.99
C THR A 48 3.50 -22.06 39.33
N LYS A 49 2.58 -22.47 38.45
CA LYS A 49 2.66 -23.72 37.65
C LYS A 49 2.69 -24.98 38.53
N ARG A 50 2.21 -24.88 39.78
CA ARG A 50 2.13 -25.99 40.74
C ARG A 50 0.80 -26.75 40.68
N GLY A 51 -0.05 -26.39 39.72
CA GLY A 51 -1.32 -27.03 39.41
C GLY A 51 -2.09 -26.21 38.38
N LEU A 52 -3.13 -26.80 37.83
CA LEU A 52 -4.05 -26.15 36.90
C LEU A 52 -5.44 -26.02 37.52
N PRO A 53 -6.25 -25.05 37.09
CA PRO A 53 -7.68 -25.03 37.39
C PRO A 53 -8.37 -26.25 36.79
N ASP A 54 -9.55 -26.59 37.30
CA ASP A 54 -10.46 -27.49 36.60
C ASP A 54 -11.13 -26.77 35.43
N VAL A 55 -11.87 -27.53 34.61
CA VAL A 55 -12.52 -27.01 33.40
C VAL A 55 -13.51 -25.88 33.73
N GLU A 56 -14.24 -25.99 34.84
CA GLU A 56 -15.22 -24.98 35.26
C GLU A 56 -14.52 -23.64 35.57
N ASN A 57 -13.44 -23.67 36.36
CA ASN A 57 -12.64 -22.48 36.64
C ASN A 57 -11.93 -21.93 35.39
N MET A 58 -11.52 -22.79 34.44
CA MET A 58 -10.95 -22.33 33.17
C MET A 58 -11.98 -21.56 32.33
N ILE A 59 -13.23 -22.00 32.29
CA ILE A 59 -14.32 -21.32 31.58
C ILE A 59 -14.58 -19.95 32.24
N ILE A 60 -14.68 -19.90 33.57
CA ILE A 60 -14.90 -18.64 34.31
C ILE A 60 -13.75 -17.65 34.05
N LEU A 61 -12.49 -18.12 34.02
CA LEU A 61 -11.34 -17.28 33.72
C LEU A 61 -11.37 -16.77 32.26
N ALA A 62 -11.73 -17.62 31.31
CA ALA A 62 -11.86 -17.25 29.90
C ALA A 62 -12.94 -16.16 29.73
N GLU A 63 -14.09 -16.33 30.36
CA GLU A 63 -15.17 -15.32 30.35
C GLU A 63 -14.74 -14.01 31.02
N LEU A 64 -14.10 -14.09 32.20
CA LEU A 64 -13.62 -12.91 32.94
C LEU A 64 -12.65 -12.07 32.11
N PHE A 65 -11.72 -12.72 31.40
CA PHE A 65 -10.71 -12.05 30.58
C PHE A 65 -11.12 -11.83 29.13
N LYS A 66 -12.35 -12.23 28.75
CA LYS A 66 -12.88 -12.16 27.37
C LYS A 66 -11.97 -12.87 26.35
N LEU A 67 -11.49 -14.05 26.72
CA LEU A 67 -10.68 -14.93 25.88
C LEU A 67 -11.47 -16.18 25.53
N THR A 68 -11.08 -16.84 24.45
CA THR A 68 -11.43 -18.24 24.20
C THR A 68 -10.61 -19.15 25.13
N LEU A 69 -11.13 -20.37 25.39
CA LEU A 69 -10.39 -21.36 26.17
C LEU A 69 -9.05 -21.72 25.50
N ASP A 70 -9.03 -21.73 24.16
CA ASP A 70 -7.83 -21.95 23.36
C ASP A 70 -6.77 -20.85 23.59
N GLU A 71 -7.15 -19.57 23.60
CA GLU A 71 -6.22 -18.48 23.90
C GLU A 71 -5.67 -18.54 25.32
N LEU A 72 -6.49 -19.00 26.28
CA LEU A 72 -6.10 -19.15 27.67
C LEU A 72 -5.15 -20.34 27.89
N VAL A 73 -5.35 -21.45 27.18
CA VAL A 73 -4.70 -22.75 27.45
C VAL A 73 -3.60 -23.11 26.44
N LEU A 74 -3.77 -22.80 25.15
CA LEU A 74 -2.77 -23.14 24.13
C LEU A 74 -1.53 -22.29 24.33
N GLU A 75 -0.36 -22.91 24.26
CA GLU A 75 0.90 -22.18 24.15
C GLU A 75 0.85 -21.32 22.89
N GLU A 76 1.31 -20.06 22.97
CA GLU A 76 1.51 -19.25 21.77
C GLU A 76 2.58 -19.94 20.92
N VAL A 77 2.16 -20.82 20.01
CA VAL A 77 2.95 -21.12 18.83
C VAL A 77 2.89 -19.82 18.05
N LYS A 78 3.93 -18.99 18.17
CA LYS A 78 4.20 -17.98 17.16
C LYS A 78 4.30 -18.74 15.85
N LYS A 79 3.21 -18.82 15.10
CA LYS A 79 3.28 -19.13 13.68
C LYS A 79 4.17 -18.05 13.12
N GLN A 80 5.42 -18.40 12.83
CA GLN A 80 6.18 -17.64 11.87
C GLN A 80 5.36 -17.75 10.59
N GLU A 81 4.61 -16.70 10.26
CA GLU A 81 4.13 -16.53 8.90
C GLU A 81 5.39 -16.52 8.05
N GLU A 82 5.67 -17.63 7.36
CA GLU A 82 6.70 -17.65 6.33
C GLU A 82 6.27 -16.61 5.30
N LYS A 83 6.97 -15.47 5.30
CA LYS A 83 6.77 -14.45 4.26
C LYS A 83 6.93 -15.15 2.90
N PRO A 84 6.03 -14.90 1.92
CA PRO A 84 6.17 -15.49 0.60
C PRO A 84 7.55 -15.16 0.04
N VAL A 85 8.16 -16.11 -0.65
CA VAL A 85 9.44 -15.89 -1.33
C VAL A 85 9.19 -14.91 -2.48
N VAL A 86 9.82 -13.74 -2.42
CA VAL A 86 9.76 -12.73 -3.47
C VAL A 86 11.11 -12.75 -4.21
N PHE A 87 11.05 -12.90 -5.52
CA PHE A 87 12.19 -12.81 -6.41
C PHE A 87 12.33 -11.39 -6.93
N GLU A 88 13.51 -10.81 -6.84
CA GLU A 88 13.74 -9.41 -7.20
C GLU A 88 14.87 -9.24 -8.21
N SER A 89 14.77 -8.18 -9.00
CA SER A 89 15.83 -7.69 -9.88
C SER A 89 15.82 -6.18 -9.88
N GLU A 90 16.90 -5.57 -9.42
CA GLU A 90 17.05 -4.13 -9.35
C GLU A 90 18.01 -3.61 -10.41
N THR A 91 17.64 -2.50 -11.06
CA THR A 91 18.53 -1.68 -11.87
C THR A 91 18.64 -0.32 -11.22
N VAL A 92 19.86 0.09 -10.89
CA VAL A 92 20.18 1.38 -10.27
C VAL A 92 21.04 2.19 -11.24
N TYR A 93 20.73 3.47 -11.41
CA TYR A 93 21.49 4.36 -12.28
C TYR A 93 21.65 5.75 -11.66
N ASP A 94 22.90 6.22 -11.56
CA ASP A 94 23.25 7.52 -10.99
C ASP A 94 22.85 8.68 -11.91
N ILE A 95 22.31 9.75 -11.31
CA ILE A 95 21.92 10.98 -11.99
C ILE A 95 22.71 12.15 -11.41
N ASP A 96 23.40 12.90 -12.26
CA ASP A 96 24.31 13.99 -11.87
C ASP A 96 23.80 15.39 -12.27
N THR A 97 22.76 15.45 -13.09
CA THR A 97 22.14 16.68 -13.60
C THR A 97 20.62 16.53 -13.66
N GLY A 98 19.87 17.63 -13.68
CA GLY A 98 18.44 17.59 -13.95
C GLY A 98 18.14 16.89 -15.28
N LYS A 99 17.23 15.92 -15.27
CA LYS A 99 16.81 15.18 -16.46
C LYS A 99 15.28 15.04 -16.52
N HIS A 100 14.79 14.92 -17.74
CA HIS A 100 13.47 14.36 -18.00
C HIS A 100 13.59 12.84 -18.14
N PHE A 101 12.72 12.10 -17.48
CA PHE A 101 12.68 10.64 -17.59
C PHE A 101 11.54 10.24 -18.51
N ASP A 102 11.83 9.39 -19.49
CA ASP A 102 10.81 8.75 -20.34
C ASP A 102 10.96 7.25 -20.15
N ILE A 103 9.95 6.65 -19.51
CA ILE A 103 10.04 5.32 -18.94
C ILE A 103 8.92 4.45 -19.51
N ASN A 104 9.29 3.47 -20.34
CA ASN A 104 8.37 2.47 -20.84
C ASN A 104 8.53 1.16 -20.05
N LEU A 105 7.53 0.81 -19.25
CA LEU A 105 7.52 -0.37 -18.40
C LEU A 105 6.65 -1.52 -18.95
N GLY A 106 5.95 -1.30 -20.06
CA GLY A 106 5.11 -2.33 -20.69
C GLY A 106 3.95 -2.79 -19.80
N GLY A 107 3.71 -4.11 -19.76
CA GLY A 107 2.64 -4.70 -18.94
C GLY A 107 3.15 -5.27 -17.62
N ALA A 108 2.49 -4.93 -16.51
CA ALA A 108 2.82 -5.42 -15.17
C ALA A 108 1.56 -5.55 -14.32
N ARG A 109 1.59 -6.32 -13.23
CA ARG A 109 0.48 -6.40 -12.28
C ARG A 109 0.32 -5.07 -11.56
N LYS A 110 1.41 -4.60 -10.96
CA LYS A 110 1.45 -3.36 -10.20
C LYS A 110 2.67 -2.53 -10.55
N ILE A 111 2.49 -1.22 -10.64
CA ILE A 111 3.59 -0.24 -10.61
C ILE A 111 3.44 0.60 -9.35
N THR A 112 4.54 0.80 -8.63
CA THR A 112 4.65 1.74 -7.52
C THR A 112 5.66 2.82 -7.89
N ILE A 113 5.30 4.10 -7.81
CA ILE A 113 6.17 5.24 -8.10
C ILE A 113 6.31 6.07 -6.83
N LYS A 114 7.55 6.33 -6.40
CA LYS A 114 7.85 7.12 -5.20
C LYS A 114 9.07 8.01 -5.41
N THR A 115 9.26 8.97 -4.51
CA THR A 115 10.53 9.68 -4.39
C THR A 115 11.58 8.78 -3.71
N GLY A 116 12.74 8.66 -4.36
CA GLY A 116 13.93 8.02 -3.83
C GLY A 116 14.68 8.93 -2.87
N VAL A 117 15.49 8.34 -2.00
CA VAL A 117 16.25 9.07 -0.96
C VAL A 117 17.63 9.53 -1.42
N ASP A 118 18.07 9.07 -2.59
CA ASP A 118 19.37 9.37 -3.15
C ASP A 118 19.28 9.99 -4.56
N GLU A 119 20.43 10.15 -5.18
CA GLU A 119 20.59 10.80 -6.48
C GLU A 119 20.52 9.78 -7.63
N LYS A 120 19.84 8.66 -7.41
CA LYS A 120 19.73 7.55 -8.36
C LYS A 120 18.28 7.27 -8.71
N ILE A 121 18.09 6.78 -9.93
CA ILE A 121 16.85 6.11 -10.31
C ILE A 121 16.97 4.62 -10.00
N HIS A 122 15.98 4.07 -9.30
CA HIS A 122 15.87 2.64 -9.03
C HIS A 122 14.67 2.08 -9.76
N ILE A 123 14.89 1.01 -10.54
CA ILE A 123 13.83 0.21 -11.14
C ILE A 123 13.94 -1.20 -10.56
N VAL A 124 13.04 -1.54 -9.64
CA VAL A 124 12.99 -2.83 -8.98
C VAL A 124 11.84 -3.63 -9.57
N LEU A 125 12.16 -4.77 -10.18
CA LEU A 125 11.18 -5.77 -10.55
C LEU A 125 11.07 -6.80 -9.44
N SER A 126 9.85 -7.23 -9.13
CA SER A 126 9.60 -8.28 -8.15
C SER A 126 8.49 -9.23 -8.62
N SER A 127 8.56 -10.49 -8.19
CA SER A 127 7.54 -11.50 -8.44
C SER A 127 7.58 -12.59 -7.40
N GLU A 128 6.41 -13.11 -7.00
CA GLU A 128 6.30 -14.31 -6.17
C GLU A 128 6.35 -15.61 -6.99
N ILE A 129 6.26 -15.51 -8.33
CA ILE A 129 6.09 -16.65 -9.24
C ILE A 129 7.34 -16.82 -10.12
N LEU A 130 7.90 -15.72 -10.61
CA LEU A 130 8.97 -15.73 -11.61
C LEU A 130 10.36 -15.74 -10.97
N ALA A 131 10.87 -16.93 -10.66
CA ALA A 131 12.15 -17.15 -10.00
C ALA A 131 13.37 -16.48 -10.67
N GLU A 132 13.36 -16.34 -12.01
CA GLU A 132 14.47 -15.78 -12.77
C GLU A 132 14.15 -14.39 -13.36
N ILE A 133 13.38 -13.56 -12.65
CA ILE A 133 12.85 -12.28 -13.17
C ILE A 133 13.91 -11.39 -13.84
N GLY A 134 15.12 -11.29 -13.27
CA GLY A 134 16.22 -10.50 -13.87
C GLY A 134 16.82 -11.08 -15.15
N SER A 135 16.54 -12.34 -15.48
CA SER A 135 16.89 -12.94 -16.77
C SER A 135 15.74 -12.86 -17.78
N LEU A 136 14.49 -12.83 -17.29
CA LEU A 136 13.26 -12.72 -18.09
C LEU A 136 13.08 -11.30 -18.63
N PHE A 137 13.41 -10.30 -17.80
CA PHE A 137 13.31 -8.89 -18.14
C PHE A 137 14.68 -8.23 -18.11
N LYS A 138 14.86 -7.19 -18.92
CA LYS A 138 16.05 -6.34 -18.90
C LYS A 138 15.63 -4.89 -19.01
N VAL A 139 16.05 -4.09 -18.04
CA VAL A 139 16.00 -2.63 -18.15
C VAL A 139 17.13 -2.20 -19.10
N LYS A 140 16.78 -1.42 -20.13
CA LYS A 140 17.73 -0.69 -20.97
C LYS A 140 17.64 0.78 -20.61
N LEU A 141 18.80 1.44 -20.64
CA LEU A 141 18.97 2.85 -20.34
C LEU A 141 19.68 3.48 -21.54
N ASP A 142 19.11 4.55 -22.10
CA ASP A 142 19.71 5.38 -23.14
C ASP A 142 19.78 6.82 -22.65
N GLU A 143 20.98 7.25 -22.27
CA GLU A 143 21.20 8.58 -21.70
C GLU A 143 21.47 9.62 -22.80
N LYS A 144 20.74 10.72 -22.72
CA LYS A 144 20.94 11.95 -23.49
C LYS A 144 21.20 13.11 -22.54
N ARG A 145 21.61 14.23 -23.12
CA ARG A 145 22.03 15.43 -22.37
C ARG A 145 21.08 15.82 -21.23
N ASN A 146 19.77 15.91 -21.51
CA ASN A 146 18.74 16.30 -20.52
C ASN A 146 17.62 15.27 -20.40
N LYS A 147 17.83 14.06 -20.91
CA LYS A 147 16.79 13.02 -20.97
C LYS A 147 17.41 11.66 -20.66
N LEU A 148 16.71 10.82 -19.90
CA LEU A 148 17.04 9.42 -19.77
C LEU A 148 15.85 8.59 -20.26
N ASP A 149 16.07 7.83 -21.34
CA ASP A 149 15.08 6.88 -21.83
C ASP A 149 15.29 5.53 -21.13
N VAL A 150 14.23 4.98 -20.53
CA VAL A 150 14.24 3.72 -19.80
C VAL A 150 13.25 2.77 -20.49
N GLU A 151 13.72 1.62 -20.96
CA GLU A 151 12.87 0.62 -21.61
C GLU A 151 12.97 -0.72 -20.86
N LEU A 152 11.84 -1.24 -20.37
CA LEU A 152 11.76 -2.60 -19.85
C LEU A 152 11.52 -3.60 -20.97
N VAL A 153 12.53 -4.43 -21.26
CA VAL A 153 12.50 -5.41 -22.33
C VAL A 153 12.24 -6.81 -21.81
N ASN A 154 11.18 -7.43 -22.30
CA ASN A 154 10.89 -8.84 -22.08
C ASN A 154 11.73 -9.71 -23.03
N LYS A 155 12.70 -10.44 -22.47
CA LYS A 155 13.69 -11.24 -23.23
C LYS A 155 13.26 -12.66 -23.53
N LYS A 156 12.51 -13.30 -22.62
CA LYS A 156 12.16 -14.73 -22.74
C LYS A 156 10.69 -14.95 -23.13
N GLY A 157 9.99 -13.90 -23.56
CA GLY A 157 8.66 -14.02 -24.15
C GLY A 157 7.54 -14.25 -23.14
N VAL A 158 7.68 -13.73 -21.92
CA VAL A 158 6.59 -13.71 -20.91
C VAL A 158 5.36 -13.05 -21.56
N SER A 159 4.19 -13.65 -21.46
CA SER A 159 3.02 -13.01 -22.10
C SER A 159 2.62 -11.73 -21.36
N ARG A 160 1.93 -10.80 -22.02
CA ARG A 160 1.38 -9.60 -21.35
C ARG A 160 0.47 -10.00 -20.18
N PHE A 161 -0.35 -11.02 -20.38
CA PHE A 161 -1.24 -11.55 -19.34
C PHE A 161 -0.43 -12.04 -18.13
N GLU A 162 0.58 -12.89 -18.36
CA GLU A 162 1.43 -13.41 -17.29
C GLU A 162 2.15 -12.30 -16.52
N ALA A 163 2.66 -11.29 -17.22
CA ALA A 163 3.27 -10.12 -16.58
C ALA A 163 2.26 -9.34 -15.73
N GLN A 164 1.02 -9.15 -16.21
CA GLN A 164 -0.08 -8.50 -15.48
C GLN A 164 -0.62 -9.32 -14.30
N GLU A 165 -0.28 -10.60 -14.19
CA GLU A 165 -0.63 -11.44 -13.05
C GLU A 165 0.50 -11.57 -12.02
N SER A 166 1.76 -11.34 -12.40
CA SER A 166 2.89 -11.82 -11.61
C SER A 166 4.05 -10.85 -11.41
N VAL A 167 4.10 -9.72 -12.14
CA VAL A 167 5.23 -8.79 -12.09
C VAL A 167 4.82 -7.49 -11.41
N ASP A 168 5.51 -7.15 -10.34
CA ASP A 168 5.41 -5.84 -9.69
C ASP A 168 6.68 -5.04 -9.99
N ILE A 169 6.50 -3.74 -10.24
CA ILE A 169 7.60 -2.83 -10.51
C ILE A 169 7.54 -1.69 -9.49
N THR A 170 8.67 -1.39 -8.85
CA THR A 170 8.84 -0.19 -8.04
C THR A 170 9.84 0.73 -8.71
N LEU A 171 9.43 1.98 -8.91
CA LEU A 171 10.20 3.06 -9.48
C LEU A 171 10.48 4.09 -8.37
N LEU A 172 11.76 4.28 -8.02
CA LEU A 172 12.19 5.34 -7.10
C LEU A 172 12.87 6.43 -7.93
N LEU A 173 12.29 7.63 -7.92
CA LEU A 173 12.76 8.79 -8.68
C LEU A 173 13.58 9.74 -7.80
N PRO A 174 14.76 10.21 -8.23
CA PRO A 174 15.59 11.09 -7.41
C PRO A 174 14.99 12.50 -7.34
N GLU A 175 14.67 12.99 -6.14
CA GLU A 175 13.97 14.27 -5.94
C GLU A 175 14.69 15.46 -6.60
N LYS A 176 16.00 15.60 -6.36
CA LYS A 176 16.78 16.78 -6.76
C LYS A 176 16.99 16.94 -8.27
N PHE A 177 16.77 15.89 -9.05
CA PHE A 177 17.10 15.85 -10.48
C PHE A 177 15.91 15.49 -11.37
N THR A 178 14.72 15.37 -10.78
CA THR A 178 13.50 15.02 -11.51
C THR A 178 12.68 16.28 -11.80
N GLU A 179 12.84 16.83 -13.01
CA GLU A 179 11.99 17.93 -13.47
C GLU A 179 10.65 17.39 -13.98
N HIS A 180 10.70 16.40 -14.85
CA HIS A 180 9.53 15.81 -15.47
C HIS A 180 9.74 14.31 -15.69
N THR A 181 8.72 13.52 -15.45
CA THR A 181 8.75 12.08 -15.70
C THR A 181 7.52 11.70 -16.50
N GLU A 182 7.73 11.00 -17.61
CA GLU A 182 6.71 10.32 -18.39
C GLU A 182 6.86 8.82 -18.16
N VAL A 183 5.77 8.15 -17.80
CA VAL A 183 5.71 6.69 -17.61
C VAL A 183 4.65 6.12 -18.51
N SER A 184 5.05 5.23 -19.42
CA SER A 184 4.12 4.45 -20.26
C SER A 184 4.01 3.02 -19.75
N ALA A 185 2.80 2.60 -19.37
CA ALA A 185 2.56 1.23 -18.88
C ALA A 185 1.09 0.80 -18.94
N SER A 186 0.84 -0.50 -18.84
CA SER A 186 -0.50 -1.05 -18.65
C SER A 186 -0.54 -2.01 -17.48
N VAL A 187 -1.27 -1.64 -16.43
CA VAL A 187 -1.25 -2.36 -15.15
C VAL A 187 -2.64 -2.65 -14.61
N LYS A 188 -2.72 -3.54 -13.62
CA LYS A 188 -3.92 -3.66 -12.79
C LYS A 188 -3.94 -2.56 -11.73
N GLU A 189 -2.81 -2.33 -11.07
CA GLU A 189 -2.67 -1.34 -10.01
C GLU A 189 -1.53 -0.36 -10.29
N LEU A 190 -1.84 0.93 -10.27
CA LEU A 190 -0.84 1.99 -10.21
C LEU A 190 -0.89 2.61 -8.81
N LEU A 191 0.23 2.61 -8.10
CA LEU A 191 0.38 3.23 -6.80
C LEU A 191 1.40 4.37 -6.91
N ILE A 192 0.97 5.59 -6.62
CA ILE A 192 1.81 6.77 -6.54
C ILE A 192 1.80 7.19 -5.07
N GLU A 193 2.92 7.04 -4.37
CA GLU A 193 2.98 7.32 -2.93
C GLU A 193 4.26 8.04 -2.52
N ASP A 194 4.13 8.96 -1.57
CA ASP A 194 5.24 9.78 -1.04
C ASP A 194 6.08 10.41 -2.17
N LEU A 195 5.39 10.88 -3.21
CA LEU A 195 6.02 11.34 -4.43
C LEU A 195 6.05 12.87 -4.46
N ARG A 196 7.25 13.42 -4.65
CA ARG A 196 7.53 14.85 -4.81
C ARG A 196 8.25 15.08 -6.13
N LEU A 197 7.57 15.70 -7.07
CA LEU A 197 8.15 16.15 -8.34
C LEU A 197 7.33 17.29 -8.95
N SER A 198 7.86 17.95 -9.98
CA SER A 198 7.08 19.00 -10.64
C SER A 198 5.92 18.43 -11.46
N ARG A 199 6.16 17.40 -12.29
CA ARG A 199 5.12 16.76 -13.11
C ARG A 199 5.41 15.29 -13.44
N LEU A 200 4.44 14.42 -13.15
CA LEU A 200 4.37 13.02 -13.61
C LEU A 200 3.29 12.90 -14.68
N GLU A 201 3.65 12.45 -15.87
CA GLU A 201 2.72 11.99 -16.90
C GLU A 201 2.66 10.46 -16.87
N TYR A 202 1.45 9.92 -16.84
CA TYR A 202 1.19 8.49 -17.00
C TYR A 202 0.38 8.27 -18.28
N ASP A 203 0.97 7.58 -19.24
CA ASP A 203 0.33 7.18 -20.50
C ASP A 203 0.07 5.68 -20.53
N GLY A 204 -1.19 5.29 -20.37
CA GLY A 204 -1.61 3.91 -20.53
C GLY A 204 -2.81 3.56 -19.69
N ASP A 205 -2.94 2.27 -19.35
CA ASP A 205 -4.12 1.74 -18.66
C ASP A 205 -3.77 1.38 -17.22
N ALA A 206 -4.67 1.63 -16.28
CA ALA A 206 -4.62 1.09 -14.93
C ALA A 206 -6.05 0.81 -14.45
N GLU A 207 -6.34 -0.43 -14.03
CA GLU A 207 -7.69 -0.75 -13.52
C GLU A 207 -8.00 0.03 -12.24
N LYS A 208 -7.01 0.12 -11.34
CA LYS A 208 -7.06 0.92 -10.12
C LYS A 208 -5.82 1.80 -9.99
N VAL A 209 -6.03 3.03 -9.56
CA VAL A 209 -4.97 3.97 -9.25
C VAL A 209 -5.10 4.40 -7.80
N PHE A 210 -4.01 4.36 -7.06
CA PHE A 210 -3.92 4.82 -5.68
C PHE A 210 -2.92 5.96 -5.62
N ILE A 211 -3.35 7.12 -5.13
CA ILE A 211 -2.49 8.30 -4.95
C ILE A 211 -2.45 8.62 -3.47
N ARG A 212 -1.24 8.71 -2.91
CA ARG A 212 -1.00 8.99 -1.49
C ARG A 212 0.07 10.03 -1.32
N ASP A 213 -0.23 11.06 -0.54
CA ASP A 213 0.74 12.07 -0.09
C ASP A 213 1.71 12.52 -1.20
N THR A 214 1.13 12.98 -2.30
CA THR A 214 1.84 13.34 -3.52
C THR A 214 1.80 14.85 -3.73
N GLU A 215 2.98 15.43 -3.92
CA GLU A 215 3.18 16.85 -4.24
C GLU A 215 3.62 16.98 -5.71
N GLY A 216 2.95 17.86 -6.45
CA GLY A 216 3.20 18.06 -7.88
C GLY A 216 1.97 17.90 -8.76
N SER A 217 2.19 17.96 -10.08
CA SER A 217 1.14 17.72 -11.07
C SER A 217 1.18 16.28 -11.56
N LEU A 218 0.09 15.55 -11.40
CA LEU A 218 -0.14 14.26 -12.01
C LEU A 218 -1.01 14.45 -13.25
N GLU A 219 -0.64 13.84 -14.36
CA GLU A 219 -1.43 13.88 -15.59
C GLU A 219 -1.59 12.48 -16.16
N PHE A 220 -2.84 12.03 -16.25
CA PHE A 220 -3.17 10.71 -16.77
C PHE A 220 -3.81 10.82 -18.14
N THR A 221 -3.22 10.16 -19.12
CA THR A 221 -3.77 10.03 -20.47
C THR A 221 -4.21 8.60 -20.70
N ALA A 222 -5.48 8.40 -21.05
CA ALA A 222 -6.02 7.07 -21.35
C ALA A 222 -7.22 7.08 -22.29
N LYS A 223 -7.49 5.91 -22.87
CA LYS A 223 -8.73 5.60 -23.63
C LYS A 223 -9.62 4.61 -22.89
N THR A 224 -9.28 4.30 -21.65
CA THR A 224 -9.91 3.31 -20.77
C THR A 224 -10.42 3.98 -19.51
N ASP A 225 -11.29 3.28 -18.80
CA ASP A 225 -11.84 3.77 -17.53
C ASP A 225 -10.79 3.72 -16.42
N TYR A 226 -10.86 4.69 -15.50
CA TYR A 226 -10.04 4.73 -14.30
C TYR A 226 -10.90 4.66 -13.04
N GLU A 227 -10.46 3.89 -12.05
CA GLU A 227 -10.90 4.00 -10.66
C GLU A 227 -9.73 4.47 -9.80
N ILE A 228 -9.83 5.70 -9.30
CA ILE A 228 -8.74 6.42 -8.63
C ILE A 228 -9.12 6.63 -7.16
N PHE A 229 -8.22 6.30 -6.26
CA PHE A 229 -8.37 6.48 -4.82
C PHE A 229 -7.31 7.46 -4.34
N ILE A 230 -7.73 8.58 -3.75
CA ILE A 230 -6.82 9.58 -3.21
C ILE A 230 -6.96 9.59 -1.69
N SER A 231 -5.87 9.28 -0.99
CA SER A 231 -5.76 9.39 0.47
C SER A 231 -4.63 10.37 0.82
N GLY A 232 -4.86 11.27 1.78
CA GLY A 232 -3.89 12.33 2.08
C GLY A 232 -3.82 13.42 1.00
N ASN A 233 -2.62 13.90 0.68
CA ASN A 233 -2.45 15.02 -0.25
C ASN A 233 -2.31 14.59 -1.73
N CYS A 234 -2.95 15.31 -2.64
CA CYS A 234 -2.68 15.29 -4.08
C CYS A 234 -2.82 16.70 -4.63
N THR A 235 -1.71 17.38 -4.94
CA THR A 235 -1.76 18.81 -5.31
C THR A 235 -2.56 19.06 -6.59
N LYS A 236 -2.30 18.27 -7.64
CA LYS A 236 -2.99 18.43 -8.91
C LYS A 236 -3.11 17.11 -9.64
N LEU A 237 -4.32 16.79 -10.09
CA LEU A 237 -4.62 15.64 -10.92
C LEU A 237 -5.36 16.09 -12.18
N ASP A 238 -4.69 15.98 -13.33
CA ASP A 238 -5.28 16.20 -14.64
C ASP A 238 -5.59 14.86 -15.30
N ILE A 239 -6.86 14.66 -15.68
CA ILE A 239 -7.34 13.43 -16.32
C ILE A 239 -7.74 13.77 -17.75
N ASN A 240 -6.97 13.28 -18.73
CA ASN A 240 -7.18 13.49 -20.14
C ASN A 240 -7.65 12.19 -20.82
N GLN A 241 -8.96 12.10 -21.06
CA GLN A 241 -9.57 10.88 -21.60
C GLN A 241 -10.35 11.12 -22.90
N PHE A 242 -10.41 10.10 -23.74
CA PHE A 242 -11.28 10.05 -24.93
C PHE A 242 -12.32 8.93 -24.80
N LYS A 243 -13.61 9.31 -24.68
CA LYS A 243 -14.74 8.37 -24.57
C LYS A 243 -14.60 7.35 -23.44
N ALA A 244 -14.10 7.80 -22.29
CA ALA A 244 -13.92 6.97 -21.10
C ALA A 244 -14.41 7.69 -19.85
N LYS A 245 -14.43 6.98 -18.72
CA LYS A 245 -14.88 7.49 -17.43
C LYS A 245 -13.76 7.38 -16.40
N ALA A 246 -13.64 8.38 -15.55
CA ALA A 246 -12.83 8.30 -14.33
C ALA A 246 -13.74 8.43 -13.11
N ILE A 247 -13.56 7.53 -12.14
CA ILE A 247 -14.17 7.64 -10.82
C ILE A 247 -13.04 7.98 -9.85
N VAL A 248 -13.17 9.08 -9.12
CA VAL A 248 -12.20 9.52 -8.11
C VAL A 248 -12.84 9.49 -6.74
N HIS A 249 -12.31 8.64 -5.87
CA HIS A 249 -12.71 8.51 -4.48
C HIS A 249 -11.86 9.45 -3.61
N LEU A 250 -12.51 10.34 -2.87
CA LEU A 250 -11.90 11.35 -2.00
C LEU A 250 -12.36 11.17 -0.55
N GLU A 251 -11.42 11.20 0.39
CA GLU A 251 -11.72 11.29 1.83
C GLU A 251 -12.27 12.67 2.22
N ASN A 252 -11.76 13.75 1.60
CA ASN A 252 -12.21 15.11 1.87
C ASN A 252 -12.22 15.95 0.58
N ALA A 253 -13.41 16.13 0.02
CA ALA A 253 -13.60 16.88 -1.22
C ALA A 253 -13.42 18.40 -1.05
N ASP A 254 -13.55 18.95 0.16
CA ASP A 254 -13.48 20.40 0.39
C ASP A 254 -12.07 20.97 0.14
N ASN A 255 -11.05 20.09 0.09
CA ASN A 255 -9.68 20.46 -0.23
C ASN A 255 -9.42 20.61 -1.73
N TYR A 256 -10.37 20.21 -2.59
CA TYR A 256 -10.18 20.12 -4.03
C TYR A 256 -11.08 21.06 -4.80
N LYS A 257 -10.48 21.86 -5.68
CA LYS A 257 -11.20 22.54 -6.75
C LYS A 257 -11.35 21.61 -7.95
N LEU A 258 -12.60 21.42 -8.38
CA LEU A 258 -12.92 20.55 -9.51
C LEU A 258 -13.14 21.40 -10.76
N SER A 259 -12.56 21.00 -11.90
CA SER A 259 -12.81 21.71 -13.17
C SER A 259 -13.01 20.78 -14.36
N ASN A 260 -13.79 21.26 -15.33
CA ASN A 260 -14.06 20.56 -16.57
C ASN A 260 -13.65 21.44 -17.75
N ASN A 261 -12.50 21.12 -18.34
CA ASN A 261 -11.93 21.82 -19.48
C ASN A 261 -12.09 21.02 -20.78
N GLY A 262 -12.84 19.91 -20.74
CA GLY A 262 -13.00 18.97 -21.83
C GLY A 262 -14.15 19.29 -22.78
N ARG A 263 -14.05 18.83 -24.02
CA ARG A 263 -15.10 19.00 -25.02
C ARG A 263 -16.17 17.94 -24.85
N LYS A 264 -17.38 18.37 -24.45
CA LYS A 264 -18.51 17.46 -24.16
C LYS A 264 -18.18 16.46 -23.04
N CYS A 265 -17.27 16.83 -22.15
CA CYS A 265 -17.01 16.07 -20.94
C CYS A 265 -18.05 16.45 -19.88
N LYS A 266 -18.29 15.56 -18.93
CA LYS A 266 -19.14 15.83 -17.76
C LYS A 266 -18.33 15.68 -16.48
N LEU A 267 -18.70 16.48 -15.50
CA LEU A 267 -18.19 16.38 -14.13
C LEU A 267 -19.40 16.19 -13.22
N ILE A 268 -19.38 15.14 -12.42
CA ILE A 268 -20.47 14.72 -11.56
C ILE A 268 -19.87 14.46 -10.18
N THR A 269 -20.42 15.07 -9.13
CA THR A 269 -20.07 14.71 -7.76
C THR A 269 -21.16 13.85 -7.15
N ARG A 270 -20.76 12.84 -6.39
CA ARG A 270 -21.64 11.99 -5.60
C ARG A 270 -21.22 11.92 -4.15
N LYS A 271 -22.20 11.89 -3.26
CA LYS A 271 -22.02 11.62 -1.82
C LYS A 271 -23.00 10.55 -1.41
N ASN A 272 -22.51 9.43 -0.88
CA ASN A 272 -23.32 8.24 -0.55
C ASN A 272 -24.20 7.74 -1.72
N GLY A 273 -23.69 7.82 -2.95
CA GLY A 273 -24.40 7.38 -4.16
C GLY A 273 -25.41 8.40 -4.73
N GLU A 274 -25.68 9.51 -4.04
CA GLU A 274 -26.57 10.57 -4.53
C GLU A 274 -25.77 11.69 -5.21
N ILE A 275 -26.30 12.24 -6.31
CA ILE A 275 -25.67 13.38 -6.99
C ILE A 275 -25.86 14.63 -6.12
N VAL A 276 -24.76 15.34 -5.88
CA VAL A 276 -24.75 16.56 -5.08
C VAL A 276 -24.03 17.68 -5.83
N GLU A 277 -24.43 18.92 -5.58
CA GLU A 277 -23.63 20.10 -5.94
C GLU A 277 -22.63 20.36 -4.81
N LEU A 278 -21.34 20.49 -5.15
CA LEU A 278 -20.34 20.99 -4.20
C LEU A 278 -20.30 22.52 -4.30
N GLU A 279 -20.28 23.19 -3.16
CA GLU A 279 -19.95 24.61 -3.12
C GLU A 279 -18.48 24.78 -3.50
N GLU A 280 -18.18 25.72 -4.40
CA GLU A 280 -16.79 26.01 -4.75
C GLU A 280 -16.06 26.56 -3.52
N ASN A 281 -15.07 25.81 -3.04
CA ASN A 281 -14.15 26.33 -2.05
C ASN A 281 -13.04 27.13 -2.75
N GLU A 282 -13.17 28.46 -2.77
CA GLU A 282 -12.15 29.35 -3.36
C GLU A 282 -10.78 29.26 -2.66
N THR A 283 -10.72 28.67 -1.45
CA THR A 283 -9.48 28.49 -0.68
C THR A 283 -8.86 27.10 -0.85
N ALA A 284 -9.47 26.20 -1.63
CA ALA A 284 -8.92 24.89 -1.93
C ALA A 284 -7.59 25.02 -2.68
N GLU A 285 -6.53 24.41 -2.13
CA GLU A 285 -5.19 24.45 -2.70
C GLU A 285 -4.98 23.36 -3.77
N ASN A 286 -5.75 22.27 -3.69
CA ASN A 286 -5.60 21.13 -4.59
C ASN A 286 -6.60 21.19 -5.75
N THR A 287 -6.27 20.57 -6.88
CA THR A 287 -7.12 20.59 -8.07
C THR A 287 -7.29 19.22 -8.72
N ILE A 288 -8.49 18.94 -9.22
CA ILE A 288 -8.79 17.78 -10.06
C ILE A 288 -9.50 18.25 -11.31
N ASN A 289 -8.93 17.97 -12.46
CA ASN A 289 -9.39 18.50 -13.73
C ASN A 289 -9.67 17.36 -14.70
N ILE A 290 -10.84 17.38 -15.33
CA ILE A 290 -11.11 16.55 -16.52
C ILE A 290 -10.93 17.37 -17.78
N SER A 291 -10.26 16.78 -18.76
CA SER A 291 -10.11 17.30 -20.12
C SER A 291 -10.41 16.23 -21.16
N GLY A 292 -9.99 16.41 -22.41
CA GLY A 292 -10.24 15.47 -23.49
C GLY A 292 -11.63 15.63 -24.14
N ILE A 293 -12.22 14.52 -24.59
CA ILE A 293 -13.45 14.56 -25.41
C ILE A 293 -14.41 13.41 -25.04
N PHE A 294 -15.69 13.75 -24.82
CA PHE A 294 -16.78 12.80 -24.54
C PHE A 294 -16.51 11.89 -23.33
N SER A 295 -15.88 12.42 -22.29
CA SER A 295 -15.49 11.67 -21.10
C SER A 295 -16.24 12.12 -19.86
N GLU A 296 -16.29 11.30 -18.82
CA GLU A 296 -17.02 11.60 -17.60
C GLU A 296 -16.09 11.47 -16.38
N LEU A 297 -16.03 12.51 -15.56
CA LEU A 297 -15.38 12.47 -14.24
C LEU A 297 -16.48 12.37 -13.17
N ILE A 298 -16.43 11.32 -12.37
CA ILE A 298 -17.28 11.12 -11.21
C ILE A 298 -16.40 11.25 -9.97
N VAL A 299 -16.71 12.22 -9.10
CA VAL A 299 -16.02 12.37 -7.81
C VAL A 299 -16.93 11.78 -6.73
N GLU A 300 -16.50 10.70 -6.08
CA GLU A 300 -17.18 10.07 -4.95
C GLU A 300 -16.54 10.53 -3.65
N VAL A 301 -17.35 11.14 -2.77
CA VAL A 301 -16.89 11.66 -1.48
C VAL A 301 -17.24 10.64 -0.41
N GLU A 302 -16.21 10.00 0.16
CA GLU A 302 -16.32 9.14 1.34
C GLU A 302 -16.32 10.00 2.62
N ARG A 303 -16.70 9.39 3.74
CA ARG A 303 -16.98 10.11 5.00
C ARG A 303 -15.81 10.06 5.97
#